data_AF-A0A0U1DCC0-F1
#
_entry.id   AF-A0A0U1DCC0-F1
#
_cell.length_a   1.000
_cell.length_b   1.000
_cell.length_c   1.000
_cell.angle_alpha   90.00
_cell.angle_beta   90.00
_cell.angle_gamma   90.00
#
_symmetry.space_group_name_H-M   'P 1'
#
loop_
_entity.id
_entity.type
_entity.pdbx_description
1 polymer ?
#
loop_
_entity_poly.entity_id
_entity_poly.type
_entity_poly.pdbx_seq_one_letter_code
_entity_poly.pdbx_strand_id
1 'polypeptide(L)'
;MSGESSIILEFPTSIGQLNIILYHDVKKYDQVQVRVENKEMWAELQKRGEEIGKNCLFGGVKLQEAVEKGNFTRCGIWSEKYAIKEVSNNEVLSPWVNRIREGSKETFREL
;
A
#
# COMPACT_ATOMS: atom_id res chain seq x y z
N MET A 1 5.47 -11.04 -23.10
CA MET A 1 4.80 -10.05 -22.23
C MET A 1 4.50 -10.75 -20.92
N SER A 2 5.45 -10.74 -20.00
CA SER A 2 5.36 -11.50 -18.74
C SER A 2 4.67 -10.64 -17.70
N GLY A 3 3.64 -11.18 -17.05
CA GLY A 3 2.66 -10.47 -16.23
C GLY A 3 3.26 -9.48 -15.24
N GLU A 4 3.27 -8.19 -15.61
CA GLU A 4 3.41 -7.10 -14.67
C GLU A 4 2.19 -7.16 -13.74
N SER A 5 2.42 -7.64 -12.52
CA SER A 5 1.43 -7.62 -11.46
C SER A 5 1.08 -6.16 -11.19
N SER A 6 -0.04 -5.73 -11.76
CA SER A 6 -0.57 -4.39 -11.62
C SER A 6 -1.77 -4.41 -10.69
N ILE A 7 -1.91 -3.34 -9.93
CA ILE A 7 -3.05 -3.12 -9.04
C ILE A 7 -3.84 -1.97 -9.65
N ILE A 8 -5.13 -2.18 -9.87
CA ILE A 8 -6.05 -1.14 -10.32
C ILE A 8 -6.83 -0.67 -9.10
N LEU A 9 -6.72 0.62 -8.81
CA LEU A 9 -7.51 1.29 -7.80
C LEU A 9 -8.61 2.09 -8.49
N GLU A 10 -9.85 1.78 -8.15
CA GLU A 10 -11.02 2.45 -8.70
C GLU A 10 -11.53 3.49 -7.70
N PHE A 11 -11.64 4.73 -8.14
CA PHE A 11 -12.16 5.83 -7.35
C PHE A 11 -13.50 6.30 -7.94
N PRO A 12 -14.59 6.26 -7.17
CA PRO A 12 -15.84 6.91 -7.58
C PRO A 12 -15.67 8.43 -7.52
N THR A 13 -16.08 9.13 -8.58
CA THR A 13 -15.96 10.59 -8.73
C THR A 13 -17.26 11.18 -9.27
N SER A 14 -17.39 12.51 -9.28
CA SER A 14 -18.59 13.19 -9.79
C SER A 14 -18.88 12.98 -11.28
N ILE A 15 -17.88 12.62 -12.08
CA ILE A 15 -18.01 12.40 -13.54
C ILE A 15 -17.91 10.93 -13.95
N GLY A 16 -17.82 10.01 -12.99
CA GLY A 16 -17.74 8.58 -13.23
C GLY A 16 -16.68 7.89 -12.37
N GLN A 17 -16.19 6.74 -12.81
CA GLN A 17 -15.14 5.98 -12.12
C GLN A 17 -13.76 6.28 -12.72
N LEU A 18 -12.84 6.73 -11.86
CA LEU A 18 -11.46 7.00 -12.23
C LEU A 18 -10.57 5.83 -11.78
N ASN A 19 -9.87 5.24 -12.74
CA ASN A 19 -8.96 4.14 -12.47
C ASN A 19 -7.50 4.62 -12.39
N ILE A 20 -6.82 4.19 -11.34
CA ILE A 20 -5.41 4.46 -11.09
C ILE A 20 -4.68 3.14 -11.05
N ILE A 21 -3.71 3.00 -11.95
CA ILE A 21 -2.95 1.79 -12.15
C ILE A 21 -1.62 1.95 -11.44
N LEU A 22 -1.33 1.02 -10.55
CA LEU A 22 -0.06 0.89 -9.86
C LEU A 22 0.68 -0.32 -10.44
N TYR A 23 1.98 -0.16 -10.69
CA TYR A 23 2.83 -1.27 -11.07
C TYR A 23 4.20 -1.11 -10.44
N HIS A 24 4.83 -2.24 -10.12
CA HIS A 24 6.19 -2.24 -9.59
C HIS A 24 7.17 -1.80 -10.68
N ASP A 25 8.18 -1.03 -10.32
CA ASP A 25 9.30 -0.79 -11.23
C ASP A 25 10.28 -1.97 -11.14
N VAL A 26 10.42 -2.73 -12.23
CA VAL A 26 11.31 -3.90 -12.31
C VAL A 26 12.78 -3.51 -12.11
N LYS A 27 13.16 -2.26 -12.43
CA LYS A 27 14.54 -1.77 -12.29
C LYS A 27 14.79 -1.12 -10.93
N LYS A 28 13.76 -0.55 -10.30
CA LYS A 28 13.82 0.15 -9.01
C LYS A 28 12.80 -0.42 -8.05
N TYR A 29 13.18 -1.49 -7.36
CA TYR A 29 12.29 -2.24 -6.47
C TYR A 29 11.72 -1.40 -5.31
N ASP A 30 12.38 -0.31 -4.96
CA ASP A 30 11.94 0.67 -3.97
C ASP A 30 10.86 1.63 -4.48
N GLN A 31 10.57 1.65 -5.79
CA GLN A 31 9.61 2.55 -6.42
C GLN A 31 8.38 1.81 -6.94
N VAL A 32 7.22 2.42 -6.72
CA VAL A 32 5.95 2.03 -7.32
C VAL A 32 5.55 3.14 -8.28
N GLN A 33 5.30 2.76 -9.53
CA GLN A 33 4.88 3.68 -10.56
C GLN A 33 3.37 3.85 -10.50
N VAL A 34 2.91 5.07 -10.75
CA VAL A 34 1.50 5.47 -10.70
C VAL A 34 1.10 6.02 -12.04
N ARG A 35 0.04 5.46 -12.62
CA ARG A 35 -0.57 5.97 -13.84
C ARG A 35 -2.06 6.15 -13.65
N VAL A 36 -2.59 7.21 -14.23
CA VAL A 36 -4.03 7.39 -14.37
C VAL A 36 -4.43 6.85 -15.73
N GLU A 37 -5.44 5.98 -15.76
CA GLU A 37 -5.94 5.37 -17.00
C GLU A 37 -6.54 6.43 -17.93
N ASN A 38 -7.44 7.26 -17.40
CA ASN A 38 -8.08 8.35 -18.13
C ASN A 38 -7.53 9.73 -17.70
N LYS A 39 -6.57 10.25 -18.47
CA LYS A 39 -5.94 11.55 -18.21
C LYS A 39 -6.87 12.74 -18.44
N GLU A 40 -7.83 12.61 -19.36
CA GLU A 40 -8.81 13.67 -19.64
C GLU A 40 -9.74 13.86 -18.45
N MET A 41 -10.26 12.75 -17.93
CA MET A 41 -11.09 12.72 -16.73
C MET A 41 -10.33 13.28 -15.51
N TRP A 42 -9.06 12.92 -15.34
CA TRP A 42 -8.21 13.50 -14.29
C TRP A 42 -8.10 15.03 -14.41
N ALA A 43 -7.84 15.55 -15.62
CA ALA A 43 -7.72 16.98 -15.84
C ALA A 43 -9.04 17.72 -15.58
N GLU A 44 -10.18 17.12 -15.90
CA GLU A 44 -11.49 17.68 -15.57
C GLU A 44 -11.74 17.73 -14.06
N LEU A 45 -11.38 16.67 -13.34
CA LEU A 45 -11.53 16.60 -11.88
C LEU A 45 -10.65 17.65 -11.18
N GLN A 46 -9.43 17.85 -11.68
CA GLN A 46 -8.54 18.92 -11.21
C GLN A 46 -9.12 20.32 -11.45
N LYS A 47 -9.73 20.57 -12.63
CA LYS A 47 -10.40 21.85 -12.92
C LYS A 47 -11.60 22.11 -12.00
N ARG A 48 -12.30 21.06 -11.59
CA ARG A 48 -13.44 21.14 -10.66
C ARG A 48 -13.01 21.32 -9.20
N GLY A 49 -11.72 21.11 -8.89
CA GLY A 49 -11.20 21.13 -7.52
C GLY A 49 -11.68 19.94 -6.69
N GLU A 50 -12.03 18.82 -7.34
CA GLU A 50 -12.49 17.62 -6.64
C GLU A 50 -11.28 16.87 -6.05
N GLU A 51 -11.24 16.76 -4.72
CA GLU A 51 -10.22 15.98 -4.04
C GLU A 51 -10.53 14.48 -4.10
N ILE A 52 -9.81 13.77 -4.97
CA ILE A 52 -9.94 12.33 -5.14
C ILE A 52 -9.13 11.60 -4.06
N GLY A 53 -9.73 10.58 -3.45
CA GLY A 53 -9.05 9.76 -2.45
C GLY A 53 -8.68 10.57 -1.20
N LYS A 54 -9.63 11.32 -0.66
CA LYS A 54 -9.45 12.06 0.60
C LYS A 54 -8.91 11.12 1.68
N ASN A 55 -7.74 11.45 2.25
CA ASN A 55 -6.97 10.64 3.21
C ASN A 55 -6.34 9.34 2.67
N CYS A 56 -6.33 9.12 1.36
CA CYS A 56 -5.61 8.01 0.75
C CYS A 56 -4.13 8.41 0.57
N LEU A 57 -3.24 7.64 1.20
CA LEU A 57 -1.80 7.87 1.18
C LEU A 57 -1.07 6.72 0.49
N PHE A 58 -0.23 7.06 -0.47
CA PHE A 58 0.68 6.17 -1.18
C PHE A 58 2.07 6.32 -0.60
N GLY A 59 2.41 5.41 0.31
CA GLY A 59 3.71 5.45 0.98
C GLY A 59 3.96 6.73 1.78
N GLY A 60 2.89 7.34 2.33
CA GLY A 60 2.94 8.63 3.02
C GLY A 60 2.75 9.85 2.11
N VAL A 61 2.67 9.66 0.80
CA VAL A 61 2.44 10.72 -0.20
C VAL A 61 0.95 10.78 -0.56
N LYS A 62 0.39 11.98 -0.73
CA LYS A 62 -1.00 12.13 -1.18
C LYS A 62 -1.17 11.63 -2.61
N LEU A 63 -2.36 11.11 -2.96
CA LEU A 63 -2.64 10.59 -4.30
C LEU A 63 -2.27 11.55 -5.42
N GLN A 64 -2.69 12.82 -5.32
CA GLN A 64 -2.40 13.83 -6.33
C GLN A 64 -0.90 14.02 -6.56
N GLU A 65 -0.13 14.10 -5.49
CA GLU A 65 1.33 14.24 -5.57
C GLU A 65 1.99 12.99 -6.16
N ALA A 66 1.49 11.80 -5.83
CA ALA A 66 1.99 10.54 -6.39
C ALA A 66 1.70 10.42 -7.90
N VAL A 67 0.54 10.91 -8.35
CA VAL A 67 0.16 10.97 -9.77
C VAL A 67 1.01 12.00 -10.52
N GLU A 68 1.22 13.19 -9.96
CA GLU A 68 2.03 14.26 -10.57
C GLU A 68 3.51 13.83 -10.72
N LYS A 69 4.06 13.16 -9.70
CA LYS A 69 5.40 12.57 -9.75
C LYS A 69 5.47 11.34 -10.66
N GLY A 70 4.32 10.69 -10.90
CA GLY A 70 4.21 9.43 -11.62
C GLY A 70 4.75 8.22 -10.86
N ASN A 71 5.21 8.40 -9.62
CA ASN A 71 5.72 7.34 -8.75
C ASN A 71 5.71 7.76 -7.27
N PHE A 72 5.81 6.78 -6.40
CA PHE A 72 6.12 6.97 -4.99
C PHE A 72 7.05 5.85 -4.49
N THR A 73 7.76 6.11 -3.39
CA THR A 73 8.59 5.10 -2.75
C THR A 73 7.72 4.11 -2.01
N ARG A 74 7.92 2.82 -2.27
CA ARG A 74 7.26 1.73 -1.56
C ARG A 74 7.53 1.85 -0.06
N CYS A 75 6.48 1.92 0.76
CA CYS A 75 6.63 1.74 2.20
C CYS A 75 7.07 0.30 2.48
N GLY A 76 8.10 0.16 3.30
CA GLY A 76 8.65 -1.16 3.63
C GLY A 76 9.87 -1.54 2.80
N ILE A 77 10.84 -0.63 2.59
CA ILE A 77 12.23 -1.08 2.76
C ILE A 77 12.26 -1.59 4.20
N TRP A 78 12.02 -2.90 4.32
CA TRP A 78 12.16 -3.65 5.52
C TRP A 78 13.65 -3.60 5.82
N SER A 79 14.12 -2.52 6.44
CA SER A 79 15.48 -2.48 6.94
C SER A 79 15.60 -3.71 7.84
N GLU A 80 16.62 -4.54 7.64
CA GLU A 80 16.88 -5.77 8.44
C GLU A 80 16.69 -5.57 9.95
N LYS A 81 16.80 -4.32 10.43
CA LYS A 81 16.47 -3.89 11.79
C LYS A 81 15.06 -4.25 12.26
N TYR A 82 14.07 -4.32 11.38
CA TYR A 82 12.69 -4.69 11.70
C TYR A 82 12.32 -6.09 11.23
N ALA A 83 13.27 -6.84 10.64
CA ALA A 83 13.03 -8.25 10.30
C ALA A 83 12.55 -8.93 11.56
N ILE A 84 11.42 -9.65 11.47
CA ILE A 84 11.05 -10.61 12.50
C ILE A 84 12.15 -11.65 12.45
N LYS A 85 13.23 -11.41 13.20
CA LYS A 85 14.25 -12.42 13.46
C LYS A 85 13.50 -13.54 14.18
N GLU A 86 13.74 -14.77 13.79
CA GLU A 86 13.33 -15.90 14.62
C GLU A 86 13.92 -15.66 16.01
N VAL A 87 13.04 -15.35 16.95
CA VAL A 87 13.43 -15.10 18.33
C VAL A 87 13.85 -16.46 18.89
N SER A 88 15.16 -16.62 19.12
CA SER A 88 15.68 -17.77 19.86
C SER A 88 14.95 -17.86 21.20
N ASN A 89 14.69 -19.09 21.67
CA ASN A 89 13.90 -19.38 22.87
C ASN A 89 14.31 -18.65 24.16
N ASN A 90 15.45 -17.97 24.18
CA ASN A 90 16.03 -17.30 25.34
C ASN A 90 15.99 -15.77 25.32
N GLU A 91 15.44 -15.10 24.30
CA GLU A 91 15.32 -13.64 24.32
C GLU A 91 14.06 -13.15 25.04
N VAL A 92 14.22 -12.09 25.85
CA VAL A 92 13.14 -11.43 26.59
C VAL A 92 12.28 -10.64 25.60
N LEU A 93 11.07 -11.12 25.33
CA LEU A 93 10.10 -10.46 24.47
C LEU A 93 9.54 -9.19 25.11
N SER A 94 9.16 -8.23 24.26
CA SER A 94 8.40 -7.04 24.69
C SER A 94 7.10 -7.44 25.41
N PRO A 95 6.64 -6.66 26.42
CA PRO A 95 5.50 -7.04 27.28
C PRO A 95 4.16 -7.28 26.57
N TRP A 96 4.05 -6.85 25.31
CA TRP A 96 2.84 -6.93 24.50
C TRP A 96 2.82 -8.14 23.56
N VAL A 97 3.90 -8.93 23.52
CA VAL A 97 4.01 -10.12 22.67
C VAL A 97 3.73 -11.36 23.51
N ASN A 98 2.52 -11.92 23.36
CA ASN A 98 2.18 -13.20 23.97
C ASN A 98 2.64 -14.35 23.07
N ARG A 99 3.55 -15.18 23.57
CA ARG A 99 3.92 -16.43 22.91
C ARG A 99 2.86 -17.47 23.20
N ILE A 100 2.06 -17.85 22.20
CA ILE A 100 1.23 -19.05 22.31
C ILE A 100 2.20 -20.24 22.35
N ARG A 101 2.34 -20.87 23.52
CA ARG A 101 3.08 -22.12 23.65
C ARG A 101 2.35 -23.19 22.85
N GLU A 102 3.04 -23.77 21.88
CA GLU A 102 2.57 -24.93 21.14
C GLU A 102 2.27 -26.06 22.15
N GLY A 103 0.98 -26.32 22.36
CA GLY A 103 0.47 -27.23 23.40
C GLY A 103 -0.59 -26.63 24.33
N SER A 104 -0.82 -25.31 24.33
CA SER A 104 -1.95 -24.74 25.08
C SER A 104 -3.27 -24.98 24.33
N LYS A 105 -4.06 -25.91 24.84
CA LYS A 105 -5.47 -26.09 24.47
C LYS A 105 -6.29 -24.92 25.05
N GLU A 106 -6.18 -23.74 24.46
CA GLU A 106 -7.17 -22.70 24.73
C GLU A 106 -8.29 -22.85 23.70
N THR A 107 -9.37 -23.46 24.19
CA THR A 107 -10.65 -23.63 23.51
C THR A 107 -11.18 -22.29 23.02
N PHE A 108 -11.44 -22.23 21.72
CA PHE A 108 -12.34 -21.30 21.05
C PHE A 108 -13.51 -20.91 21.97
N ARG A 109 -13.70 -19.61 22.24
CA ARG A 109 -15.02 -19.12 22.66
C ARG A 109 -15.79 -18.83 21.39
N GLU A 110 -16.84 -19.61 21.16
CA GLU A 110 -17.87 -19.31 20.16
C GLU A 110 -18.45 -17.90 20.41
N LEU A 111 -18.74 -17.19 19.32
CA LEU A 111 -19.59 -15.99 19.32
C LEU A 111 -21.04 -16.40 19.47
#